data_AF-A0A6P4YTG1-F1
#
_entry.id   AF-A0A6P4YTG1-F1
#
_cell.length_a   1.000
_cell.length_b   1.000
_cell.length_c   1.000
_cell.angle_alpha   90.00
_cell.angle_beta   90.00
_cell.angle_gamma   90.00
#
_symmetry.space_group_name_H-M   'P 1'
#
loop_
_entity.id
_entity.type
_entity.pdbx_description
1 polymer ?
#
loop_
_entity_poly.entity_id
_entity_poly.type
_entity_poly.pdbx_seq_one_letter_code
_entity_poly.pdbx_strand_id
1 'polypeptide(L)'
;MEKYEEFKTWRVPALQEFLRARGWKTSGNKEVLVARAFSAWENDIPLQPSAAELATTARREYAQLVAGLPDPLKFDDEAWTPEREGMEGWPNVMYHDICDYLMKDHPGKDQDLNNRLLNAYKEGKAFTYYSSGWLQEVFTCKRDGYIYLQAKCRPSARISDTPHKAWVCCHPTGTINRAYCSCTAGMGQTCNHIAALLFKVEAAVRTNLVNPACTSTACQWNTAPGKTIQPRRVKDMTFKNDKFCKTVDLCQVLSSVRQPMQHLRFPTSGFKTEETVPASRGEASSV
;
A
#
# COMPACT_ATOMS: atom_id res chain seq x y z
N MET A 1 18.42 49.87 -14.50
CA MET A 1 18.82 49.69 -15.92
C MET A 1 20.32 49.47 -16.13
N GLU A 2 21.19 49.83 -15.18
CA GLU A 2 22.65 49.70 -15.31
C GLU A 2 23.14 48.28 -15.68
N LYS A 3 22.57 47.24 -15.06
CA LYS A 3 22.90 45.84 -15.35
C LYS A 3 22.49 45.37 -16.75
N TYR A 4 21.43 45.93 -17.32
CA TYR A 4 21.00 45.60 -18.69
C TYR A 4 22.01 46.12 -19.72
N GLU A 5 22.50 47.35 -19.52
CA GLU A 5 23.56 47.93 -20.34
C GLU A 5 24.89 47.19 -20.17
N GLU A 6 25.22 46.74 -18.96
CA GLU A 6 26.38 45.87 -18.71
C GLU A 6 26.31 44.59 -19.56
N PHE A 7 25.17 43.89 -19.58
CA PHE A 7 25.01 42.68 -20.40
C PHE A 7 25.11 42.96 -21.91
N LYS A 8 24.75 44.16 -22.40
CA LYS A 8 24.98 44.52 -23.81
C LYS A 8 26.46 44.58 -24.18
N THR A 9 27.32 44.97 -23.24
CA THR A 9 28.77 45.03 -23.46
C THR A 9 29.41 43.63 -23.55
N TRP A 10 28.75 42.61 -23.00
CA TRP A 10 29.26 41.24 -23.01
C TRP A 10 29.28 40.64 -24.42
N ARG A 11 30.26 39.76 -24.65
CA ARG A 11 30.34 38.96 -25.87
C ARG A 11 29.31 37.83 -25.82
N VAL A 12 28.83 37.41 -26.99
CA VAL A 12 27.84 36.32 -27.11
C VAL A 12 28.26 35.06 -26.35
N PRO A 13 29.53 34.58 -26.40
CA PRO A 13 29.94 33.40 -25.63
C PRO A 13 29.79 33.57 -24.12
N ALA A 14 30.08 34.77 -23.59
CA ALA A 14 29.94 35.05 -22.16
C ALA A 14 28.47 35.04 -21.71
N LEU A 15 27.58 35.60 -22.53
CA LEU A 15 26.12 35.55 -22.29
C LEU A 15 25.60 34.10 -22.35
N GLN A 16 26.08 33.31 -23.30
CA GLN A 16 25.71 31.90 -23.41
C GLN A 16 26.21 31.08 -22.22
N GLU A 17 27.42 31.32 -21.74
CA GLU A 17 27.97 30.62 -20.57
C GLU A 17 27.19 30.98 -19.30
N PHE A 18 26.84 32.27 -19.11
CA PHE A 18 26.02 32.74 -17.99
C PHE A 18 24.64 32.09 -17.96
N LEU A 19 24.00 31.93 -19.12
CA LEU A 19 22.70 31.27 -19.26
C LEU A 19 22.81 29.74 -19.11
N ARG A 20 23.85 29.13 -19.68
CA ARG A 20 24.11 27.69 -19.59
C ARG A 20 24.33 27.25 -18.15
N ALA A 21 25.13 28.01 -17.40
CA ALA A 21 25.39 27.75 -15.99
C ALA A 21 24.11 27.80 -15.13
N ARG A 22 23.01 28.37 -15.63
CA ARG A 22 21.69 28.45 -14.99
C ARG A 22 20.63 27.56 -15.66
N GLY A 23 20.99 26.77 -16.67
CA GLY A 23 20.08 25.85 -17.36
C GLY A 23 19.13 26.52 -18.36
N TRP A 24 19.42 27.75 -18.77
CA TRP A 24 18.60 28.50 -19.72
C TRP A 24 19.02 28.26 -21.17
N LYS A 25 18.06 28.43 -22.10
CA LYS A 25 18.30 28.28 -23.54
C LYS A 25 19.30 29.32 -24.06
N THR A 26 20.36 28.86 -24.70
CA THR A 26 21.47 29.69 -25.23
C THR A 26 21.33 30.06 -26.72
N SER A 27 20.20 29.76 -27.35
CA SER A 27 19.94 30.02 -28.77
C SER A 27 19.34 31.40 -29.02
N GLY A 28 19.71 32.04 -30.14
CA GLY A 28 19.12 33.30 -30.62
C GLY A 28 20.13 34.43 -30.84
N ASN A 29 19.62 35.59 -31.26
CA ASN A 29 20.41 36.80 -31.50
C ASN A 29 20.91 37.41 -30.19
N LYS A 30 21.94 38.27 -30.27
CA LYS A 30 22.58 38.89 -29.10
C LYS A 30 21.57 39.60 -28.19
N GLU A 31 20.63 40.37 -28.74
CA GLU A 31 19.62 41.09 -27.96
C GLU A 31 18.73 40.16 -27.13
N VAL A 32 18.35 39.00 -27.69
CA VAL A 32 17.55 37.98 -26.99
C VAL A 32 18.35 37.37 -25.84
N LEU A 33 19.65 37.14 -26.04
CA LEU A 33 20.53 36.61 -24.98
C LEU A 33 20.73 37.63 -23.86
N VAL A 34 20.87 38.92 -24.18
CA VAL A 34 20.97 40.00 -23.21
C VAL A 34 19.68 40.11 -22.39
N ALA A 35 18.52 40.10 -23.04
CA ALA A 35 17.23 40.13 -22.34
C ALA A 35 17.05 38.93 -21.40
N ARG A 36 17.39 37.72 -21.86
CA ARG A 36 17.35 36.51 -21.02
C ARG A 36 18.34 36.57 -19.85
N ALA A 37 19.55 37.06 -20.07
CA ALA A 37 20.55 37.20 -19.01
C ALA A 37 20.09 38.20 -17.94
N PHE A 38 19.50 39.31 -18.37
CA PHE A 38 18.89 40.28 -17.47
C PHE A 38 17.73 39.68 -16.68
N SER A 39 16.80 38.97 -17.33
CA SER A 39 15.70 38.30 -16.63
C SER A 39 16.21 37.25 -15.64
N ALA A 40 17.23 36.47 -16.00
CA ALA A 40 17.82 35.46 -15.11
C ALA A 40 18.52 36.09 -13.90
N TRP A 41 19.12 37.27 -14.06
CA TRP A 41 19.71 38.05 -12.98
C TRP A 41 18.64 38.71 -12.09
N GLU A 42 17.61 39.32 -12.67
CA GLU A 42 16.53 40.00 -11.95
C GLU A 42 15.71 39.03 -11.09
N ASN A 43 15.55 37.78 -11.56
CA ASN A 43 14.87 36.72 -10.82
C ASN A 43 15.82 35.93 -9.88
N ASP A 44 17.07 36.37 -9.73
CA ASP A 44 18.11 35.72 -8.91
C ASP A 44 18.19 34.19 -9.11
N ILE A 45 18.21 33.77 -10.39
CA ILE A 45 18.14 32.34 -10.71
C ILE A 45 19.45 31.67 -10.29
N PRO A 46 19.38 30.64 -9.42
CA PRO A 46 20.56 29.95 -8.93
C PRO A 46 21.30 29.24 -10.07
N LEU A 47 22.60 29.09 -9.89
CA LEU A 47 23.41 28.23 -10.75
C LEU A 47 22.88 26.80 -10.67
N GLN A 48 22.87 26.11 -11.81
CA GLN A 48 22.53 24.70 -11.84
C GLN A 48 23.59 23.94 -11.02
N PRO A 49 23.16 23.13 -10.04
CA PRO A 49 24.09 22.31 -9.29
C PRO A 49 24.81 21.35 -10.25
N SER A 50 26.09 21.14 -9.99
CA SER A 50 26.90 20.16 -10.71
C SER A 50 26.30 18.75 -10.53
N ALA A 51 26.65 17.84 -11.44
CA ALA A 51 26.23 16.44 -11.33
C ALA A 51 26.66 15.80 -9.99
N ALA A 52 27.79 16.23 -9.42
CA ALA A 52 28.28 15.75 -8.13
C ALA A 52 27.43 16.28 -6.96
N GLU A 53 27.03 17.55 -6.99
CA GLU A 53 26.14 18.15 -5.98
C GLU A 53 24.73 17.56 -6.03
N LEU A 54 24.19 17.33 -7.24
CA LEU A 54 22.94 16.61 -7.44
C LEU A 54 23.01 15.19 -6.88
N ALA A 55 24.09 14.45 -7.16
CA ALA A 55 24.28 13.10 -6.62
C ALA A 55 24.39 13.10 -5.09
N THR A 56 25.03 14.12 -4.52
CA THR A 56 25.17 14.26 -3.06
C THR A 56 23.82 14.60 -2.41
N THR A 57 23.05 15.49 -3.02
CA THR A 57 21.71 15.84 -2.59
C THR A 57 20.77 14.64 -2.67
N ALA A 58 20.75 13.92 -3.79
CA ALA A 58 19.94 12.72 -3.96
C ALA A 58 20.31 11.62 -2.95
N ARG A 59 21.61 11.42 -2.65
CA ARG A 59 22.06 10.48 -1.60
C ARG A 59 21.57 10.88 -0.22
N ARG A 60 21.60 12.19 0.10
CA ARG A 60 21.12 12.73 1.38
C ARG A 60 19.61 12.55 1.52
N GLU A 61 18.85 12.88 0.48
CA GLU A 61 17.39 12.69 0.45
C GLU A 61 17.02 11.21 0.57
N TYR A 62 17.72 10.32 -0.15
CA TYR A 62 17.52 8.89 -0.02
C TYR A 62 17.82 8.39 1.40
N ALA A 63 18.92 8.84 2.00
CA ALA A 63 19.28 8.47 3.38
C ALA A 63 18.21 8.91 4.39
N GLN A 64 17.58 10.07 4.19
CA GLN A 64 16.43 10.53 4.99
C GLN A 64 15.18 9.70 4.73
N LEU A 65 14.97 9.26 3.49
CA LEU A 65 13.86 8.40 3.10
C LEU A 65 13.97 7.03 3.77
N VAL A 66 15.16 6.44 3.89
CA VAL A 66 15.34 5.15 4.58
C VAL A 66 15.65 5.28 6.08
N ALA A 67 15.73 6.50 6.63
CA ALA A 67 16.08 6.70 8.03
C ALA A 67 15.09 5.97 8.97
N GLY A 68 15.63 5.08 9.81
CA GLY A 68 14.85 4.26 10.74
C GLY A 68 14.27 2.97 10.14
N LEU A 69 14.57 2.64 8.88
CA LEU A 69 14.20 1.39 8.23
C LEU A 69 15.44 0.70 7.62
N PRO A 70 15.47 -0.63 7.55
CA PRO A 70 16.49 -1.35 6.79
C PRO A 70 16.36 -1.01 5.29
N ASP A 71 17.48 -0.68 4.64
CA ASP A 71 17.53 -0.23 3.25
C ASP A 71 17.26 -1.38 2.26
N PRO A 72 16.11 -1.38 1.55
CA PRO A 72 15.74 -2.50 0.67
C PRO A 72 16.65 -2.65 -0.55
N LEU A 73 17.42 -1.61 -0.91
CA LEU A 73 18.38 -1.71 -2.01
C LEU A 73 19.67 -2.44 -1.62
N LYS A 74 19.89 -2.70 -0.33
CA LYS A 74 21.06 -3.40 0.21
C LYS A 74 20.75 -4.81 0.70
N PHE A 75 19.51 -5.29 0.51
CA PHE A 75 19.17 -6.66 0.87
C PHE A 75 19.81 -7.61 -0.12
N ASP A 76 20.32 -8.73 0.40
CA ASP A 76 20.84 -9.82 -0.42
C ASP A 76 19.71 -10.40 -1.28
N ASP A 77 20.06 -10.90 -2.47
CA ASP A 77 19.08 -11.43 -3.43
C ASP A 77 18.32 -12.65 -2.85
N GLU A 78 18.95 -13.41 -1.95
CA GLU A 78 18.35 -14.55 -1.24
C GLU A 78 17.27 -14.14 -0.22
N ALA A 79 17.26 -12.88 0.23
CA ALA A 79 16.26 -12.38 1.16
C ALA A 79 14.89 -12.14 0.49
N TRP A 80 14.85 -12.16 -0.85
CA TRP A 80 13.67 -11.86 -1.65
C TRP A 80 12.95 -13.14 -2.09
N THR A 81 11.68 -13.25 -1.72
CA THR A 81 10.81 -14.33 -2.19
C THR A 81 10.15 -13.91 -3.51
N PRO A 82 10.23 -14.74 -4.57
CA PRO A 82 9.62 -14.44 -5.86
C PRO A 82 8.09 -14.47 -5.79
N GLU A 83 7.45 -13.78 -6.74
CA GLU A 83 5.99 -13.57 -6.80
C GLU A 83 5.17 -14.87 -6.63
N ARG A 84 5.61 -15.97 -7.24
CA ARG A 84 4.92 -17.28 -7.20
C ARG A 84 4.76 -17.87 -5.80
N GLU A 85 5.70 -17.60 -4.90
CA GLU A 85 5.74 -18.14 -3.53
C GLU A 85 5.40 -17.07 -2.50
N GLY A 86 5.69 -15.81 -2.83
CA GLY A 86 5.53 -14.68 -1.92
C GLY A 86 4.13 -14.08 -1.89
N MET A 87 3.23 -14.47 -2.80
CA MET A 87 1.90 -13.83 -2.96
C MET A 87 1.03 -13.92 -1.71
N GLU A 88 1.03 -15.05 -1.00
CA GLU A 88 0.33 -15.22 0.28
C GLU A 88 0.86 -14.29 1.38
N GLY A 89 2.09 -13.80 1.21
CA GLY A 89 2.76 -12.91 2.13
C GLY A 89 2.63 -11.42 1.80
N TRP A 90 1.86 -11.05 0.78
CA TRP A 90 1.70 -9.65 0.38
C TRP A 90 0.84 -8.86 1.39
N PRO A 91 1.10 -7.56 1.55
CA PRO A 91 0.28 -6.72 2.43
C PRO A 91 -1.14 -6.57 1.88
N ASN A 92 -2.12 -6.49 2.78
CA ASN A 92 -3.52 -6.31 2.43
C ASN A 92 -3.83 -4.84 2.04
N VAL A 93 -3.19 -4.34 0.98
CA VAL A 93 -3.32 -2.96 0.51
C VAL A 93 -4.65 -2.81 -0.23
N MET A 94 -5.53 -1.97 0.29
CA MET A 94 -6.79 -1.64 -0.37
C MET A 94 -6.62 -0.43 -1.28
N TYR A 95 -7.55 -0.30 -2.23
CA TYR A 95 -7.57 0.87 -3.12
C TYR A 95 -7.58 2.19 -2.36
N HIS A 96 -8.32 2.28 -1.24
CA HIS A 96 -8.36 3.47 -0.39
C HIS A 96 -6.97 3.83 0.19
N ASP A 97 -6.20 2.85 0.66
CA ASP A 97 -4.86 3.07 1.22
C ASP A 97 -3.90 3.66 0.17
N ILE A 98 -4.03 3.20 -1.09
CA ILE A 98 -3.24 3.73 -2.21
C ILE A 98 -3.61 5.19 -2.47
N CYS A 99 -4.90 5.49 -2.48
CA CYS A 99 -5.40 6.84 -2.70
C CYS A 99 -4.88 7.79 -1.62
N ASP A 100 -5.04 7.44 -0.35
CA ASP A 100 -4.57 8.22 0.79
C ASP A 100 -3.06 8.46 0.74
N TYR A 101 -2.29 7.43 0.39
CA TYR A 101 -0.84 7.54 0.27
C TYR A 101 -0.43 8.50 -0.86
N LEU A 102 -1.03 8.37 -2.04
CA LEU A 102 -0.72 9.24 -3.20
C LEU A 102 -1.17 10.70 -2.96
N MET A 103 -2.18 10.92 -2.12
CA MET A 103 -2.71 12.23 -1.77
C MET A 103 -2.02 12.90 -0.58
N LYS A 104 -1.13 12.20 0.14
CA LYS A 104 -0.55 12.68 1.40
C LYS A 104 0.12 14.05 1.32
N ASP A 105 0.76 14.35 0.19
CA ASP A 105 1.44 15.63 -0.05
C ASP A 105 0.51 16.73 -0.60
N HIS A 106 -0.76 16.41 -0.85
CA HIS A 106 -1.80 17.31 -1.34
C HIS A 106 -3.07 17.23 -0.47
N PRO A 107 -3.03 17.71 0.78
CA PRO A 107 -4.15 17.66 1.71
C PRO A 107 -5.24 18.67 1.29
N GLY A 108 -6.10 18.26 0.36
CA GLY A 108 -7.49 18.70 0.28
C GLY A 108 -7.78 20.20 0.25
N LYS A 109 -7.64 20.83 -0.92
CA LYS A 109 -8.49 21.99 -1.29
C LYS A 109 -9.14 21.91 -2.65
N ASP A 110 -8.74 20.98 -3.50
CA ASP A 110 -9.25 20.89 -4.87
C ASP A 110 -9.77 19.47 -5.17
N GLN A 111 -11.09 19.30 -5.09
CA GLN A 111 -11.76 18.05 -5.46
C GLN A 111 -11.54 17.71 -6.94
N ASP A 112 -11.33 18.71 -7.80
CA ASP A 112 -11.04 18.47 -9.23
C ASP A 112 -9.63 17.89 -9.40
N LEU A 113 -8.63 18.43 -8.70
CA LEU A 113 -7.29 17.85 -8.65
C LEU A 113 -7.34 16.40 -8.13
N ASN A 114 -8.15 16.15 -7.11
CA ASN A 114 -8.27 14.83 -6.50
C ASN A 114 -8.90 13.80 -7.46
N ASN A 115 -10.04 14.16 -8.06
CA ASN A 115 -10.68 13.35 -9.09
C ASN A 115 -9.78 13.16 -10.31
N ARG A 116 -9.04 14.19 -10.72
CA ARG A 116 -8.09 14.13 -11.82
C ARG A 116 -6.88 13.26 -11.52
N LEU A 117 -6.34 13.28 -10.30
CA LEU A 117 -5.26 12.39 -9.87
C LEU A 117 -5.74 10.95 -9.83
N LEU A 118 -6.89 10.69 -9.20
CA LEU A 118 -7.48 9.36 -9.13
C LEU A 118 -7.81 8.80 -10.52
N ASN A 119 -8.40 9.61 -11.41
CA ASN A 119 -8.66 9.22 -12.80
C ASN A 119 -7.35 9.10 -13.60
N ALA A 120 -6.35 9.97 -13.41
CA ALA A 120 -5.05 9.82 -14.08
C ALA A 120 -4.24 8.61 -13.59
N TYR A 121 -4.48 8.11 -12.37
CA TYR A 121 -3.86 6.89 -11.86
C TYR A 121 -4.64 5.62 -12.23
N LYS A 122 -5.99 5.63 -12.14
CA LYS A 122 -6.86 4.50 -12.54
C LYS A 122 -7.06 4.38 -14.06
N GLU A 123 -7.31 5.48 -14.75
CA GLU A 123 -7.52 5.56 -16.20
C GLU A 123 -6.25 5.95 -16.96
N GLY A 124 -5.16 6.29 -16.26
CA GLY A 124 -3.93 6.73 -16.89
C GLY A 124 -2.73 5.79 -16.71
N LYS A 125 -1.54 6.36 -16.94
CA LYS A 125 -0.31 5.63 -17.28
C LYS A 125 0.07 4.56 -16.25
N ALA A 126 -0.15 4.77 -14.96
CA ALA A 126 0.24 3.81 -13.92
C ALA A 126 -0.50 2.47 -14.05
N PHE A 127 -1.82 2.49 -14.24
CA PHE A 127 -2.57 1.26 -14.48
C PHE A 127 -2.13 0.57 -15.77
N THR A 128 -1.85 1.33 -16.84
CA THR A 128 -1.32 0.78 -18.10
C THR A 128 0.01 0.05 -17.91
N TYR A 129 0.89 0.54 -17.03
CA TYR A 129 2.18 -0.13 -16.78
C TYR A 129 2.00 -1.51 -16.13
N TYR A 130 1.03 -1.62 -15.22
CA TYR A 130 0.65 -2.89 -14.65
C TYR A 130 -0.03 -3.78 -15.70
N SER A 131 -1.09 -3.30 -16.36
CA SER A 131 -1.89 -4.11 -17.29
C SER A 131 -1.15 -4.52 -18.56
N SER A 132 -0.19 -3.71 -19.02
CA SER A 132 0.62 -3.98 -20.22
C SER A 132 1.89 -4.78 -19.94
N GLY A 133 2.10 -5.26 -18.71
CA GLY A 133 3.27 -6.07 -18.34
C GLY A 133 4.61 -5.31 -18.34
N TRP A 134 4.58 -4.00 -18.15
CA TRP A 134 5.79 -3.18 -18.03
C TRP A 134 6.43 -3.29 -16.65
N LEU A 135 5.62 -3.57 -15.64
CA LEU A 135 6.06 -3.99 -14.33
C LEU A 135 6.41 -5.48 -14.38
N GLN A 136 7.64 -5.83 -14.02
CA GLN A 136 8.11 -7.21 -13.97
C GLN A 136 7.56 -7.93 -12.72
N GLU A 137 8.10 -9.11 -12.43
CA GLU A 137 7.77 -9.86 -11.23
C GLU A 137 8.03 -9.04 -9.96
N VAL A 138 7.15 -9.24 -8.97
CA VAL A 138 7.23 -8.56 -7.67
C VAL A 138 7.83 -9.51 -6.65
N PHE A 139 8.92 -9.06 -6.05
CA PHE A 139 9.59 -9.75 -4.97
C PHE A 139 9.10 -9.22 -3.62
N THR A 140 8.99 -10.10 -2.63
CA THR A 140 8.58 -9.73 -1.27
C THR A 140 9.64 -10.12 -0.24
N CYS A 141 9.79 -9.33 0.81
CA CYS A 141 10.66 -9.61 1.94
C CYS A 141 10.00 -9.09 3.22
N LYS A 142 9.99 -9.89 4.29
CA LYS A 142 9.43 -9.49 5.59
C LYS A 142 10.58 -9.24 6.58
N ARG A 143 10.69 -8.01 7.10
CA ARG A 143 11.71 -7.63 8.09
C ARG A 143 11.18 -6.54 9.03
N ASP A 144 11.58 -6.58 10.30
CA ASP A 144 11.26 -5.58 11.32
C ASP A 144 9.76 -5.25 11.44
N GLY A 145 8.90 -6.26 11.26
CA GLY A 145 7.43 -6.08 11.30
C GLY A 145 6.83 -5.40 10.07
N TYR A 146 7.64 -5.05 9.06
CA TYR A 146 7.20 -4.50 7.78
C TYR A 146 7.33 -5.51 6.65
N ILE A 147 6.56 -5.28 5.58
CA ILE A 147 6.60 -6.04 4.33
C ILE A 147 7.15 -5.13 3.26
N TYR A 148 8.27 -5.54 2.68
CA TYR A 148 8.94 -4.86 1.59
C TYR A 148 8.57 -5.55 0.28
N LEU A 149 8.21 -4.75 -0.71
CA LEU A 149 7.93 -5.20 -2.06
C LEU A 149 8.92 -4.53 -2.99
N GLN A 150 9.54 -5.29 -3.90
CA GLN A 150 10.46 -4.77 -4.90
C GLN A 150 10.05 -5.25 -6.29
N ALA A 151 10.14 -4.37 -7.27
CA ALA A 151 9.91 -4.71 -8.66
C ALA A 151 10.83 -3.91 -9.58
N LYS A 152 11.05 -4.45 -10.78
CA LYS A 152 11.70 -3.74 -11.88
C LYS A 152 10.64 -3.25 -12.85
N CYS A 153 10.72 -2.00 -13.27
CA CYS A 153 9.75 -1.38 -14.15
C CYS A 153 10.43 -0.78 -15.39
N ARG A 154 9.88 -1.06 -16.57
CA ARG A 154 10.47 -0.56 -17.82
C ARG A 154 10.30 0.97 -17.94
N PRO A 155 11.31 1.72 -18.40
CA PRO A 155 11.19 3.16 -18.59
C PRO A 155 10.26 3.51 -19.76
N SER A 156 9.45 4.59 -19.64
CA SER A 156 8.66 5.09 -20.79
C SER A 156 9.43 5.84 -21.85
N ALA A 157 10.57 6.43 -21.50
CA ALA A 157 11.31 7.22 -22.48
C ALA A 157 11.88 6.34 -23.60
N ARG A 158 12.48 5.20 -23.22
CA ARG A 158 13.10 4.26 -24.15
C ARG A 158 13.13 2.86 -23.55
N ILE A 159 12.52 1.91 -24.26
CA ILE A 159 12.30 0.54 -23.78
C ILE A 159 13.62 -0.24 -23.60
N SER A 160 14.67 0.12 -24.36
CA SER A 160 15.99 -0.51 -24.26
C SER A 160 16.84 -0.02 -23.10
N ASP A 161 16.40 1.01 -22.38
CA ASP A 161 17.12 1.51 -21.22
C ASP A 161 16.95 0.57 -20.01
N THR A 162 17.87 0.67 -19.06
CA THR A 162 17.86 -0.15 -17.85
C THR A 162 16.55 0.04 -17.08
N PRO A 163 15.83 -1.05 -16.71
CA PRO A 163 14.63 -0.95 -15.90
C PRO A 163 14.86 -0.20 -14.59
N HIS A 164 13.91 0.65 -14.22
CA HIS A 164 13.91 1.34 -12.94
C HIS A 164 13.63 0.34 -11.81
N LYS A 165 14.41 0.43 -10.73
CA LYS A 165 14.18 -0.34 -9.51
C LYS A 165 13.18 0.44 -8.65
N ALA A 166 12.07 -0.20 -8.31
CA ALA A 166 11.03 0.35 -7.46
C ALA A 166 10.89 -0.53 -6.22
N TRP A 167 10.75 0.07 -5.04
CA TRP A 167 10.40 -0.64 -3.82
C TRP A 167 9.36 0.13 -3.00
N VAL A 168 8.58 -0.62 -2.22
CA VAL A 168 7.57 -0.10 -1.31
C VAL A 168 7.71 -0.83 0.03
N CYS A 169 7.61 -0.10 1.12
CA CYS A 169 7.52 -0.60 2.48
C CYS A 169 6.09 -0.40 2.99
N CYS A 170 5.42 -1.51 3.33
CA CYS A 170 4.06 -1.53 3.84
C CYS A 170 4.02 -2.18 5.24
N HIS A 171 3.06 -1.75 6.04
CA HIS A 171 2.66 -2.52 7.22
C HIS A 171 1.79 -3.71 6.78
N PRO A 172 1.80 -4.85 7.51
CA PRO A 172 0.94 -6.01 7.20
C PRO A 172 -0.56 -5.68 7.10
N THR A 173 -1.01 -4.61 7.75
CA THR A 173 -2.41 -4.14 7.71
C THR A 173 -2.81 -3.50 6.38
N GLY A 174 -1.87 -3.23 5.47
CA GLY A 174 -2.12 -2.55 4.20
C GLY A 174 -1.67 -1.09 4.15
N THR A 175 -1.29 -0.51 5.29
CA THR A 175 -0.83 0.88 5.36
C THR A 175 0.54 1.05 4.70
N ILE A 176 0.63 1.91 3.68
CA ILE A 176 1.86 2.21 2.96
C ILE A 176 2.68 3.22 3.77
N ASN A 177 3.94 2.88 4.08
CA ASN A 177 4.81 3.73 4.90
C ASN A 177 5.71 4.60 4.02
N ARG A 178 6.56 3.97 3.21
CA ARG A 178 7.53 4.65 2.33
C ARG A 178 7.69 3.91 1.02
N ALA A 179 8.03 4.63 -0.04
CA ALA A 179 8.30 4.05 -1.34
C ALA A 179 9.44 4.80 -2.03
N TYR A 180 10.12 4.13 -2.96
CA TYR A 180 11.17 4.75 -3.74
C TYR A 180 11.27 4.10 -5.11
N CYS A 181 11.53 4.93 -6.12
CA CYS A 181 11.85 4.47 -7.45
C CYS A 181 13.11 5.16 -7.97
N SER A 182 13.92 4.45 -8.74
CA SER A 182 15.11 5.01 -9.37
C SER A 182 14.81 5.89 -10.61
N CYS A 183 13.55 6.23 -10.88
CA CYS A 183 13.20 7.17 -11.94
C CYS A 183 13.40 8.62 -11.48
N THR A 184 13.42 9.58 -12.42
CA THR A 184 13.62 11.01 -12.13
C THR A 184 12.64 11.59 -11.11
N ALA A 185 11.38 11.14 -11.11
CA ALA A 185 10.36 11.56 -10.15
C ALA A 185 10.29 10.66 -8.90
N GLY A 186 11.16 9.66 -8.76
CA GLY A 186 10.98 8.58 -7.79
C GLY A 186 11.34 8.95 -6.36
N MET A 187 12.08 10.05 -6.16
CA MET A 187 12.33 10.62 -4.83
C MET A 187 11.06 11.16 -4.18
N GLY A 188 10.07 11.57 -4.99
CA GLY A 188 8.75 11.99 -4.51
C GLY A 188 7.84 10.84 -4.09
N GLN A 189 8.30 9.59 -4.15
CA GLN A 189 7.59 8.36 -3.72
C GLN A 189 6.27 8.02 -4.44
N THR A 190 5.69 8.95 -5.20
CA THR A 190 4.38 8.85 -5.83
C THR A 190 4.45 8.72 -7.36
N CYS A 191 5.59 8.29 -7.90
CA CYS A 191 5.72 8.16 -9.35
C CYS A 191 4.84 7.04 -9.92
N ASN A 192 4.58 7.07 -11.24
CA ASN A 192 3.76 6.07 -11.92
C ASN A 192 4.25 4.62 -11.73
N HIS A 193 5.56 4.40 -11.53
CA HIS A 193 6.11 3.08 -11.26
C HIS A 193 5.72 2.55 -9.87
N ILE A 194 5.71 3.43 -8.85
CA ILE A 194 5.24 3.07 -7.51
C ILE A 194 3.74 2.80 -7.54
N ALA A 195 2.96 3.68 -8.17
CA ALA A 195 1.52 3.49 -8.31
C ALA A 195 1.19 2.17 -9.03
N ALA A 196 1.91 1.82 -10.11
CA ALA A 196 1.74 0.56 -10.81
C ALA A 196 2.04 -0.66 -9.90
N LEU A 197 3.10 -0.57 -9.08
CA LEU A 197 3.44 -1.62 -8.11
C LEU A 197 2.34 -1.80 -7.06
N LEU A 198 1.82 -0.70 -6.52
CA LEU A 198 0.72 -0.71 -5.56
C LEU A 198 -0.57 -1.29 -6.17
N PHE A 199 -0.91 -0.91 -7.41
CA PHE A 199 -2.07 -1.47 -8.11
C PHE A 199 -1.95 -2.96 -8.38
N LYS A 200 -0.75 -3.47 -8.66
CA LYS A 200 -0.53 -4.91 -8.81
C LYS A 200 -0.82 -5.67 -7.51
N VAL A 201 -0.43 -5.10 -6.37
CA VAL A 201 -0.68 -5.67 -5.04
C VAL A 201 -2.18 -5.62 -4.71
N GLU A 202 -2.83 -4.48 -4.92
CA GLU A 202 -4.29 -4.34 -4.75
C GLU A 202 -5.05 -5.33 -5.64
N ALA A 203 -4.62 -5.52 -6.89
CA ALA A 203 -5.25 -6.47 -7.79
C ALA A 203 -5.12 -7.91 -7.29
N ALA A 204 -3.99 -8.28 -6.69
CA ALA A 204 -3.80 -9.59 -6.07
C ALA A 204 -4.68 -9.78 -4.82
N VAL A 205 -4.84 -8.73 -4.02
CA VAL A 205 -5.77 -8.73 -2.87
C VAL A 205 -7.21 -8.89 -3.35
N ARG A 206 -7.64 -8.08 -4.32
CA ARG A 206 -9.00 -8.09 -4.88
C ARG A 206 -9.36 -9.40 -5.57
N THR A 207 -8.40 -10.10 -6.15
CA THR A 207 -8.59 -11.41 -6.78
C THR A 207 -8.45 -12.58 -5.80
N ASN A 208 -8.30 -12.30 -4.49
CA ASN A 208 -8.08 -13.27 -3.43
C ASN A 208 -6.85 -14.18 -3.67
N LEU A 209 -5.84 -13.70 -4.39
CA LEU A 209 -4.58 -14.43 -4.55
C LEU A 209 -3.69 -14.34 -3.29
N VAL A 210 -3.84 -13.24 -2.54
CA VAL A 210 -3.13 -13.02 -1.27
C VAL A 210 -3.73 -13.85 -0.13
N ASN A 211 -5.05 -14.02 -0.14
CA ASN A 211 -5.78 -14.85 0.82
C ASN A 211 -6.81 -15.70 0.06
N PRO A 212 -6.41 -16.87 -0.48
CA PRO A 212 -7.33 -17.72 -1.21
C PRO A 212 -8.51 -18.10 -0.32
N ALA A 213 -9.73 -17.94 -0.84
CA ALA A 213 -10.93 -18.35 -0.13
C ALA A 213 -10.83 -19.85 0.23
N CYS A 214 -11.45 -20.25 1.33
CA CYS A 214 -11.44 -21.65 1.78
C CYS A 214 -11.99 -22.64 0.73
N THR A 215 -12.76 -22.15 -0.24
CA THR A 215 -13.29 -22.90 -1.40
C THR A 215 -12.30 -23.01 -2.57
N SER A 216 -11.32 -22.11 -2.65
CA SER A 216 -10.23 -22.13 -3.63
C SER A 216 -9.05 -23.00 -3.18
N THR A 217 -8.93 -23.24 -1.88
CA THR A 217 -8.00 -24.21 -1.30
C THR A 217 -8.58 -25.63 -1.33
N ALA A 218 -7.73 -26.65 -1.42
CA ALA A 218 -8.15 -28.05 -1.29
C ALA A 218 -8.97 -28.24 0.00
N CYS A 219 -10.14 -28.86 -0.13
CA CYS A 219 -11.10 -29.01 0.95
C CYS A 219 -10.47 -29.78 2.12
N GLN A 220 -10.17 -29.08 3.21
CA GLN A 220 -9.47 -29.65 4.37
C GLN A 220 -10.24 -30.82 4.99
N TRP A 221 -11.57 -30.80 4.92
CA TRP A 221 -12.43 -31.89 5.40
C TRP A 221 -12.24 -33.21 4.65
N ASN A 222 -11.87 -33.16 3.37
CA ASN A 222 -11.62 -34.34 2.53
C ASN A 222 -10.15 -34.76 2.53
N THR A 223 -9.29 -34.13 3.34
CA THR A 223 -7.91 -34.57 3.50
C THR A 223 -7.90 -35.78 4.42
N ALA A 224 -8.35 -36.93 3.91
CA ALA A 224 -8.25 -38.17 4.64
C ALA A 224 -6.76 -38.44 4.92
N PRO A 225 -6.34 -38.72 6.18
CA PRO A 225 -5.01 -39.22 6.43
C PRO A 225 -4.85 -40.48 5.58
N GLY A 226 -3.79 -40.56 4.77
CA GLY A 226 -3.54 -41.53 3.70
C GLY A 226 -3.54 -43.00 4.14
N LYS A 227 -4.65 -43.49 4.69
CA LYS A 227 -4.92 -44.89 4.88
C LYS A 227 -5.44 -45.36 3.53
N THR A 228 -4.61 -46.10 2.81
CA THR A 228 -5.07 -46.90 1.67
C THR A 228 -6.12 -47.88 2.19
N ILE A 229 -7.40 -47.52 2.08
CA ILE A 229 -8.51 -48.39 2.45
C ILE A 229 -8.59 -49.45 1.36
N GLN A 230 -8.19 -50.68 1.69
CA GLN A 230 -8.34 -51.80 0.78
C GLN A 230 -9.83 -52.20 0.74
N PRO A 231 -10.44 -52.30 -0.46
CA PRO A 231 -11.83 -52.73 -0.57
C PRO A 231 -11.98 -54.15 -0.01
N ARG A 232 -12.90 -54.32 0.94
CA ARG A 232 -13.28 -55.62 1.52
C ARG A 232 -14.74 -55.88 1.22
N ARG A 233 -15.12 -57.16 1.11
CA ARG A 233 -16.53 -57.53 1.01
C ARG A 233 -17.22 -57.15 2.32
N VAL A 234 -18.49 -56.76 2.26
CA VAL A 234 -19.27 -56.32 3.43
C VAL A 234 -19.24 -57.36 4.56
N LYS A 235 -19.26 -58.66 4.23
CA LYS A 235 -19.16 -59.76 5.20
C LYS A 235 -17.83 -59.81 5.98
N ASP A 236 -16.78 -59.19 5.46
CA ASP A 236 -15.42 -59.20 6.02
C ASP A 236 -15.09 -57.86 6.73
N MET A 237 -16.08 -56.96 6.86
CA MET A 237 -15.94 -55.69 7.57
C MET A 237 -16.36 -55.84 9.03
N THR A 238 -15.50 -55.35 9.94
CA THR A 238 -15.79 -55.32 11.38
C THR A 238 -16.35 -53.96 11.73
N PHE A 239 -17.67 -53.86 11.87
CA PHE A 239 -18.33 -52.65 12.34
C PHE A 239 -18.10 -52.53 13.86
N LYS A 240 -17.36 -51.49 14.27
CA LYS A 240 -17.22 -51.13 15.67
C LYS A 240 -18.11 -49.93 15.93
N ASN A 241 -19.02 -50.05 16.88
CA ASN A 241 -19.75 -48.91 17.39
C ASN A 241 -18.81 -48.08 18.28
N ASP A 242 -18.80 -46.77 18.10
CA ASP A 242 -18.08 -45.88 18.99
C ASP A 242 -18.68 -45.97 20.40
N LYS A 243 -17.82 -46.05 21.42
CA LYS A 243 -18.22 -46.26 22.82
C LYS A 243 -18.96 -45.08 23.45
N PHE A 244 -19.51 -44.16 22.66
CA PHE A 244 -20.23 -42.99 23.18
C PHE A 244 -21.63 -43.31 23.73
N CYS A 245 -22.09 -44.56 23.61
CA CYS A 245 -23.32 -45.01 24.23
C CYS A 245 -23.07 -46.29 25.03
N LYS A 246 -22.61 -46.14 26.27
CA LYS A 246 -22.87 -47.14 27.31
C LYS A 246 -23.70 -46.47 28.40
N THR A 247 -24.99 -46.77 28.37
CA THR A 247 -25.96 -46.67 29.47
C THR A 247 -25.97 -45.34 30.24
N VAL A 248 -26.73 -44.37 29.74
CA VAL A 248 -27.55 -43.55 30.64
C VAL A 248 -28.92 -44.20 30.72
N ASP A 249 -29.30 -44.59 31.93
CA ASP A 249 -30.62 -45.12 32.25
C ASP A 249 -31.66 -44.06 31.89
N LEU A 250 -32.52 -44.37 30.91
CA LEU A 250 -33.48 -43.42 30.33
C LEU A 250 -34.48 -42.90 31.38
N CYS A 251 -34.58 -43.57 32.53
CA CYS A 251 -35.46 -43.20 33.63
C CYS A 251 -34.94 -41.99 34.44
N GLN A 252 -33.65 -41.66 34.40
CA GLN A 252 -33.07 -40.60 35.24
C GLN A 252 -33.01 -39.22 34.55
N VAL A 253 -33.18 -39.18 33.23
CA VAL A 253 -33.19 -37.93 32.45
C VAL A 253 -34.58 -37.28 32.46
N LEU A 254 -35.67 -38.07 32.48
CA LEU A 254 -37.03 -37.53 32.42
C LEU A 254 -37.51 -36.89 33.73
N SER A 255 -36.87 -37.14 34.88
CA SER A 255 -37.14 -36.43 36.13
C SER A 255 -36.48 -35.05 36.21
N SER A 256 -35.50 -34.76 35.34
CA SER A 256 -34.71 -33.52 35.38
C SER A 256 -35.19 -32.46 34.38
N VAL A 257 -36.16 -32.79 33.52
CA VAL A 257 -36.71 -31.90 32.47
C VAL A 257 -38.09 -31.33 32.86
N ARG A 258 -38.40 -31.27 34.16
CA ARG A 258 -39.53 -30.46 34.68
C ARG A 258 -39.04 -29.38 35.64
N GLN A 259 -38.34 -28.38 35.11
CA GLN A 259 -38.53 -27.02 35.60
C GLN A 259 -38.72 -26.08 34.40
N PRO A 260 -39.78 -25.25 34.38
CA PRO A 260 -40.07 -24.36 33.28
C PRO A 260 -39.03 -23.25 33.18
N MET A 261 -38.74 -22.84 31.94
CA MET A 261 -37.99 -21.64 31.59
C MET A 261 -38.49 -20.43 32.39
N GLN A 262 -37.71 -19.92 33.34
CA GLN A 262 -37.76 -18.51 33.72
C GLN A 262 -36.34 -18.00 34.06
N HIS A 263 -35.97 -16.93 33.35
CA HIS A 263 -34.85 -16.00 33.59
C HIS A 263 -33.43 -16.37 33.15
N LEU A 264 -33.10 -16.01 31.90
CA LEU A 264 -31.83 -15.35 31.60
C LEU A 264 -31.98 -13.86 31.89
N ARG A 265 -31.32 -13.34 32.93
CA ARG A 265 -31.02 -11.91 33.07
C ARG A 265 -29.50 -11.75 33.08
N PHE A 266 -29.03 -10.85 32.22
CA PHE A 266 -27.64 -10.41 32.13
C PHE A 266 -27.19 -9.71 33.43
N PRO A 267 -25.92 -9.82 33.84
CA PRO A 267 -25.41 -9.08 34.99
C PRO A 267 -25.17 -7.63 34.58
N THR A 268 -25.91 -6.69 35.17
CA THR A 268 -25.54 -5.29 35.25
C THR A 268 -24.87 -5.00 36.59
N SER A 269 -23.74 -4.30 36.52
CA SER A 269 -22.95 -3.79 37.63
C SER A 269 -23.79 -2.96 38.60
N GLY A 270 -23.52 -3.11 39.90
CA GLY A 270 -24.37 -2.67 40.99
C GLY A 270 -24.49 -1.16 41.21
N PHE A 271 -25.52 -0.80 41.97
CA PHE A 271 -25.61 0.40 42.81
C PHE A 271 -26.61 0.14 43.95
N LYS A 272 -26.38 0.79 45.10
CA LYS A 272 -26.88 0.47 46.45
C LYS A 272 -28.36 0.85 46.73
N THR A 273 -28.87 0.22 47.80
CA THR A 273 -30.08 0.37 48.64
C THR A 273 -30.56 1.82 48.87
N GLU A 274 -31.84 2.17 49.12
CA GLU A 274 -32.80 1.86 50.23
C GLU A 274 -34.25 2.20 49.76
N GLU A 275 -35.27 1.38 49.99
CA GLU A 275 -36.23 1.30 51.13
C GLU A 275 -37.47 2.24 51.08
N THR A 276 -38.64 1.62 51.31
CA THR A 276 -39.97 2.13 51.74
C THR A 276 -41.03 2.59 50.72
N VAL A 277 -42.21 1.98 50.88
CA VAL A 277 -43.56 2.17 50.29
C VAL A 277 -44.47 2.44 51.53
N PRO A 278 -45.65 3.13 51.53
CA PRO A 278 -46.70 2.93 50.52
C PRO A 278 -47.77 4.03 50.23
N ALA A 279 -48.41 3.82 49.07
CA ALA A 279 -49.84 3.92 48.72
C ALA A 279 -50.71 5.15 49.07
N SER A 280 -51.41 5.68 48.03
CA SER A 280 -52.89 5.64 47.96
C SER A 280 -53.47 6.22 46.64
N ARG A 281 -54.31 5.41 45.99
CA ARG A 281 -55.65 5.63 45.37
C ARG A 281 -56.09 6.98 44.73
N GLY A 282 -56.88 6.83 43.66
CA GLY A 282 -58.04 7.67 43.30
C GLY A 282 -57.80 8.53 42.05
N GLU A 283 -58.34 8.18 40.89
CA GLU A 283 -59.72 8.45 40.38
C GLU A 283 -59.73 9.58 39.34
N ALA A 284 -60.64 9.43 38.39
CA ALA A 284 -60.84 10.27 37.21
C ALA A 284 -61.40 11.67 37.56
N SER A 285 -61.18 12.67 36.71
CA SER A 285 -62.25 13.39 35.98
C SER A 285 -61.70 14.54 35.12
N SER A 286 -62.30 14.71 33.94
CA SER A 286 -62.55 15.93 33.17
C SER A 286 -61.99 17.27 33.68
N VAL A 287 -61.34 18.06 32.80
CA VAL A 287 -61.90 19.22 32.06
C VAL A 287 -61.10 19.40 30.77
#